data_AF-A0A8I7BAT1-F1
#
_entry.id   AF-A0A8I7BAT1-F1
#
_cell.length_a   1.000
_cell.length_b   1.000
_cell.length_c   1.000
_cell.angle_alpha   90.00
_cell.angle_beta   90.00
_cell.angle_gamma   90.00
#
_symmetry.space_group_name_H-M   'P 1'
#
loop_
_entity.id
_entity.type
_entity.pdbx_description
1 polymer ?
#
loop_
_entity_poly.entity_id
_entity_poly.type
_entity_poly.pdbx_seq_one_letter_code
_entity_poly.pdbx_strand_id
1 'polypeptide(L)'
;MAARLLPLLVLAVSLAWPASCKPLPVLVPVTKDPATLLYTIPFHYGNDLVVDTAGPLVWSTCQPGHLPAEFPCNSDTCRKANAFHVPGCHAPGCGRDGRKGSTCTAYPYNPVTGACAAGDLVHTRLVANTTDGVHPVSQVSVRAIAACAPSSLLKSLPRGASGVAGLAGSDLALPAQVASAQNVSNKFLLCLPRGGFSGDTGVAIFGGGQFQVTAQPGRDFTQELLYTPLVTKQGMPPAHYVSIQSIAVENTRVRATGGAVVCTKVPFTLLRPDVYRPFVYAFARALTAQGAQGGPVARRVKPVPPFERCYDARSLANTRIGYLVPGVTLTLGGGKNWTMNGLSSMVDIKPGTACLAFARMEGVKGRDLAAPAVLIGGFQMENTLLEFDMAKKRLGFVRLPFFTQCGHFNFTKTGY
;
A
#
# COMPACT_ATOMS: atom_id res chain seq x y z
N MET A 1 -57.11 2.97 -65.00
CA MET A 1 -55.66 2.68 -65.07
C MET A 1 -55.05 3.16 -63.76
N ALA A 2 -54.56 2.22 -62.95
CA ALA A 2 -54.24 2.44 -61.53
C ALA A 2 -52.91 3.19 -61.35
N ALA A 3 -52.93 4.26 -60.56
CA ALA A 3 -51.76 5.02 -60.15
C ALA A 3 -50.97 4.24 -59.08
N ARG A 4 -49.67 4.03 -59.34
CA ARG A 4 -48.74 3.36 -58.41
C ARG A 4 -48.30 4.34 -57.33
N LEU A 5 -48.62 4.03 -56.07
CA LEU A 5 -48.03 4.63 -54.87
C LEU A 5 -46.62 4.03 -54.66
N LEU A 6 -45.59 4.89 -54.65
CA LEU A 6 -44.25 4.55 -54.15
C LEU A 6 -44.22 4.79 -52.62
N PRO A 7 -43.75 3.84 -51.79
CA PRO A 7 -43.52 4.12 -50.38
C PRO A 7 -42.15 4.79 -50.19
N LEU A 8 -42.12 5.94 -49.51
CA LEU A 8 -40.89 6.54 -49.01
C LEU A 8 -40.33 5.65 -47.89
N LEU A 9 -39.17 5.04 -48.14
CA LEU A 9 -38.39 4.34 -47.14
C LEU A 9 -37.62 5.38 -46.31
N VAL A 10 -38.14 5.75 -45.14
CA VAL A 10 -37.41 6.59 -44.18
C VAL A 10 -36.36 5.70 -43.50
N LEU A 11 -35.09 5.83 -43.92
CA LEU A 11 -33.97 5.27 -43.17
C LEU A 11 -33.85 6.04 -41.85
N ALA A 12 -34.33 5.44 -40.76
CA ALA A 12 -33.95 5.84 -39.42
C ALA A 12 -32.47 5.49 -39.21
N VAL A 13 -31.58 6.46 -39.39
CA VAL A 13 -30.19 6.37 -38.95
C VAL A 13 -30.22 6.36 -37.42
N SER A 14 -30.11 5.16 -36.85
CA SER A 14 -29.83 4.98 -35.43
C SER A 14 -28.45 5.57 -35.15
N LEU A 15 -28.44 6.80 -34.63
CA LEU A 15 -27.28 7.37 -33.93
C LEU A 15 -27.01 6.48 -32.72
N ALA A 16 -26.16 5.47 -32.90
CA ALA A 16 -25.55 4.76 -31.79
C ALA A 16 -24.82 5.82 -30.95
N TRP A 17 -25.35 6.14 -29.76
CA TRP A 17 -24.62 6.92 -28.78
C TRP A 17 -23.23 6.29 -28.63
N PRO A 18 -22.13 7.06 -28.71
CA PRO A 18 -20.82 6.51 -28.43
C PRO A 18 -20.87 5.97 -27.00
N ALA A 19 -20.64 4.67 -26.84
CA ALA A 19 -20.35 4.08 -25.54
C ALA A 19 -19.31 5.00 -24.90
N SER A 20 -19.66 5.62 -23.78
CA SER A 20 -18.79 6.55 -23.08
C SER A 20 -17.45 5.85 -22.82
N CYS A 21 -16.44 6.14 -23.64
CA CYS A 21 -15.09 5.59 -23.55
C CYS A 21 -14.36 6.27 -22.39
N LYS A 22 -14.96 6.25 -21.21
CA LYS A 22 -14.34 6.75 -20.00
C LYS A 22 -13.19 5.81 -19.65
N PRO A 23 -11.95 6.30 -19.51
CA PRO A 23 -10.85 5.44 -19.12
C PRO A 23 -11.14 4.76 -17.78
N LEU A 24 -10.95 3.44 -17.74
CA LEU A 24 -11.21 2.64 -16.56
C LEU A 24 -9.94 2.51 -15.70
N PRO A 25 -10.07 2.58 -14.36
CA PRO A 25 -8.99 2.24 -13.44
C PRO A 25 -8.47 0.81 -13.64
N VAL A 26 -7.22 0.58 -13.25
CA VAL A 26 -6.54 -0.72 -13.35
C VAL A 26 -6.61 -1.46 -12.02
N LEU A 27 -7.19 -2.66 -12.04
CA LEU A 27 -7.35 -3.57 -10.92
C LEU A 27 -6.23 -4.60 -10.88
N VAL A 28 -5.63 -4.76 -9.71
CA VAL A 28 -4.59 -5.76 -9.45
C VAL A 28 -4.88 -6.46 -8.12
N PRO A 29 -4.88 -7.81 -8.06
CA PRO A 29 -5.00 -8.53 -6.80
C PRO A 29 -3.73 -8.34 -5.96
N VAL A 30 -3.89 -8.30 -4.64
CA VAL A 30 -2.79 -8.17 -3.68
C VAL A 30 -2.74 -9.41 -2.80
N THR A 31 -1.58 -10.06 -2.73
CA THR A 31 -1.39 -11.26 -1.90
C THR A 31 -0.45 -10.95 -0.75
N LYS A 32 -0.76 -11.45 0.44
CA LYS A 32 0.15 -11.39 1.60
C LYS A 32 0.99 -12.66 1.63
N ASP A 33 2.30 -12.51 1.57
CA ASP A 33 3.23 -13.63 1.70
C ASP A 33 3.36 -14.05 3.18
N PRO A 34 3.08 -15.31 3.54
CA PRO A 34 3.07 -15.74 4.94
C PRO A 34 4.46 -15.79 5.57
N ALA A 35 5.52 -15.94 4.78
CA ALA A 35 6.89 -16.09 5.30
C ALA A 35 7.54 -14.74 5.65
N THR A 36 7.32 -13.73 4.81
CA THR A 36 7.92 -12.40 4.94
C THR A 36 6.95 -11.35 5.48
N LEU A 37 5.64 -11.65 5.48
CA LEU A 37 4.55 -10.73 5.81
C LEU A 37 4.46 -9.51 4.88
N LEU A 38 5.16 -9.55 3.74
CA LEU A 38 5.07 -8.54 2.69
C LEU A 38 3.87 -8.80 1.79
N TYR A 39 3.54 -7.79 0.98
CA TYR A 39 2.44 -7.87 0.01
C TYR A 39 2.99 -7.84 -1.40
N THR A 40 2.45 -8.69 -2.27
CA THR A 40 2.83 -8.76 -3.69
C THR A 40 1.65 -8.46 -4.59
N ILE A 41 1.96 -8.00 -5.80
CA ILE A 41 1.03 -7.89 -6.91
C ILE A 41 1.57 -8.65 -8.13
N PRO A 42 0.71 -9.32 -8.92
CA PRO A 42 1.13 -9.89 -10.19
C PRO A 42 1.62 -8.80 -11.14
N PHE A 43 2.65 -9.11 -11.92
CA PHE A 43 3.24 -8.17 -12.86
C PHE A 43 3.11 -8.62 -14.31
N HIS A 44 3.99 -9.52 -14.76
CA HIS A 44 3.89 -10.18 -16.07
C HIS A 44 4.67 -11.50 -16.07
N TYR A 45 4.36 -12.39 -17.02
CA TYR A 45 5.03 -13.69 -17.20
C TYR A 45 5.14 -14.54 -15.92
N GLY A 46 4.13 -14.45 -15.04
CA GLY A 46 4.09 -15.20 -13.77
C GLY A 46 4.98 -14.65 -12.66
N ASN A 47 5.63 -13.49 -12.87
CA ASN A 47 6.40 -12.82 -11.84
C ASN A 47 5.54 -11.86 -11.01
N ASP A 48 5.90 -11.75 -9.74
CA ASP A 48 5.29 -10.83 -8.79
C ASP A 48 6.23 -9.67 -8.44
N LEU A 49 5.64 -8.54 -8.05
CA LEU A 49 6.37 -7.41 -7.47
C LEU A 49 5.90 -7.14 -6.05
N VAL A 50 6.84 -6.88 -5.14
CA VAL A 50 6.53 -6.46 -3.77
C VAL A 50 5.95 -5.05 -3.78
N VAL A 51 4.86 -4.83 -3.07
CA VAL A 51 4.23 -3.52 -2.90
C VAL A 51 5.03 -2.68 -1.92
N ASP A 52 5.58 -1.56 -2.38
CA ASP A 52 6.29 -0.59 -1.53
C ASP A 52 5.63 0.80 -1.60
N THR A 53 4.81 1.14 -0.62
CA THR A 53 4.13 2.47 -0.55
C THR A 53 5.07 3.65 -0.33
N ALA A 54 6.35 3.42 -0.03
CA ALA A 54 7.37 4.46 0.08
C ALA A 54 8.45 4.37 -1.01
N GLY A 55 8.30 3.45 -1.97
CA GLY A 55 9.22 3.22 -3.07
C GLY A 55 8.99 4.16 -4.26
N PRO A 56 10.01 4.88 -4.75
CA PRO A 56 9.88 5.84 -5.84
C PRO A 56 9.92 5.22 -7.25
N LEU A 57 10.28 3.93 -7.37
CA LEU A 57 10.53 3.26 -8.64
C LEU A 57 9.83 1.92 -8.69
N VAL A 58 9.43 1.53 -9.89
CA VAL A 58 9.21 0.12 -10.25
C VAL A 58 10.55 -0.47 -10.65
N TRP A 59 10.88 -1.65 -10.14
CA TRP A 59 12.08 -2.37 -10.56
C TRP A 59 11.86 -3.87 -10.54
N SER A 60 12.56 -4.58 -11.42
CA SER A 60 12.51 -6.05 -11.53
C SER A 60 13.83 -6.60 -12.03
N THR A 61 14.11 -7.88 -11.79
CA THR A 61 15.11 -8.59 -12.59
C THR A 61 14.68 -8.63 -14.05
N CYS A 62 15.67 -8.54 -14.93
CA CYS A 62 15.50 -8.61 -16.38
C CYS A 62 16.29 -9.79 -16.95
N GLN A 63 15.86 -10.30 -18.10
CA GLN A 63 16.58 -11.40 -18.76
C GLN A 63 17.97 -10.96 -19.25
N PRO A 64 18.97 -11.86 -19.23
CA PRO A 64 20.27 -11.61 -19.84
C PRO A 64 20.12 -11.22 -21.32
N GLY A 65 20.78 -10.15 -21.75
CA GLY A 65 20.71 -9.67 -23.13
C GLY A 65 19.48 -8.84 -23.47
N HIS A 66 18.64 -8.49 -22.47
CA HIS A 66 17.61 -7.48 -22.66
C HIS A 66 18.26 -6.15 -23.06
N LEU A 67 17.93 -5.65 -24.26
CA LEU A 67 18.46 -4.38 -24.75
C LEU A 67 17.90 -3.25 -23.87
N PRO A 68 18.76 -2.48 -23.17
CA PRO A 68 18.29 -1.35 -22.38
C PRO A 68 17.58 -0.37 -23.32
N ALA A 69 16.48 0.20 -22.85
CA ALA A 69 15.85 1.28 -23.59
C ALA A 69 16.82 2.48 -23.62
N GLU A 70 16.95 3.12 -24.77
CA GLU A 70 17.77 4.32 -24.89
C GLU A 70 17.09 5.48 -24.14
N PHE A 71 17.33 5.57 -22.84
CA PHE A 71 17.01 6.74 -22.03
C PHE A 71 18.25 7.60 -21.92
N PRO A 72 18.32 8.74 -22.64
CA PRO A 72 19.44 9.65 -22.51
C PRO A 72 19.57 10.15 -21.09
N CYS A 73 20.81 10.31 -20.63
CA CYS A 73 21.11 10.86 -19.32
C CYS A 73 20.45 12.20 -18.98
N ASN A 74 20.38 13.10 -19.97
CA ASN A 74 19.77 14.42 -19.83
C ASN A 74 18.23 14.39 -20.00
N SER A 75 17.63 13.22 -20.19
CA SER A 75 16.19 13.09 -20.30
C SER A 75 15.50 13.39 -18.97
N ASP A 76 14.28 13.92 -19.07
CA ASP A 76 13.43 14.15 -17.90
C ASP A 76 13.13 12.84 -17.15
N THR A 77 12.95 11.73 -17.87
CA THR A 77 12.81 10.39 -17.28
C THR A 77 14.00 10.03 -16.40
N CYS A 78 15.23 10.26 -16.87
CA CYS A 78 16.41 9.95 -16.08
C CYS A 78 16.52 10.80 -14.82
N ARG A 79 16.20 12.10 -14.93
CA ARG A 79 16.11 13.00 -13.79
C ARG A 79 15.09 12.53 -12.76
N LYS A 80 13.91 12.08 -13.21
CA LYS A 80 12.85 11.54 -12.34
C LYS A 80 13.24 10.23 -11.66
N ALA A 81 13.92 9.34 -12.39
CA ALA A 81 14.41 8.07 -11.84
C ALA A 81 15.38 8.26 -10.68
N ASN A 82 16.12 9.37 -10.73
CA ASN A 82 17.20 9.68 -9.82
C ASN A 82 16.88 10.83 -8.85
N ALA A 83 15.62 11.29 -8.81
CA ALA A 83 15.19 12.41 -7.97
C ALA A 83 15.28 12.12 -6.46
N PHE A 84 15.27 10.84 -6.08
CA PHE A 84 15.26 10.40 -4.69
C PHE A 84 16.44 9.48 -4.40
N HIS A 85 17.52 10.07 -3.88
CA HIS A 85 18.72 9.33 -3.53
C HIS A 85 18.50 8.41 -2.34
N VAL A 86 18.94 7.17 -2.47
CA VAL A 86 18.94 6.18 -1.38
C VAL A 86 20.28 6.27 -0.64
N PRO A 87 20.29 6.56 0.68
CA PRO A 87 21.53 6.65 1.43
C PRO A 87 22.37 5.37 1.35
N GLY A 88 23.68 5.52 1.13
CA GLY A 88 24.62 4.40 1.01
C GLY A 88 24.75 3.82 -0.41
N CYS A 89 23.94 4.29 -1.35
CA CYS A 89 24.09 3.98 -2.77
C CYS A 89 25.06 4.97 -3.41
N HIS A 90 25.65 4.59 -4.56
CA HIS A 90 26.37 5.56 -5.36
C HIS A 90 25.45 6.70 -5.77
N ALA A 91 26.02 7.91 -5.90
CA ALA A 91 25.28 9.04 -6.40
C ALA A 91 24.66 8.64 -7.75
N PRO A 92 23.36 8.90 -7.95
CA PRO A 92 22.74 8.62 -9.23
C PRO A 92 23.49 9.34 -10.34
N GLY A 93 23.78 8.61 -11.41
CA GLY A 93 24.71 9.08 -12.42
C GLY A 93 24.51 8.38 -13.76
N CYS A 94 24.97 9.06 -14.79
CA CYS A 94 25.38 8.45 -16.04
C CYS A 94 26.58 7.55 -15.77
N GLY A 95 26.74 6.43 -16.47
CA GLY A 95 27.93 5.58 -16.34
C GLY A 95 29.23 6.41 -16.26
N ARG A 96 30.23 5.89 -15.52
CA ARG A 96 31.47 6.54 -15.04
C ARG A 96 32.20 7.54 -15.97
N ASP A 97 31.91 7.57 -17.26
CA ASP A 97 32.76 8.17 -18.29
C ASP A 97 32.28 9.50 -18.87
N GLY A 98 31.14 10.06 -18.45
CA GLY A 98 30.73 11.43 -18.83
C GLY A 98 30.61 11.69 -20.34
N ARG A 99 30.69 10.66 -21.20
CA ARG A 99 30.60 10.81 -22.65
C ARG A 99 29.14 11.07 -23.03
N LYS A 100 28.95 12.03 -23.93
CA LYS A 100 27.70 12.29 -24.65
C LYS A 100 27.25 10.96 -25.28
N GLY A 101 26.14 10.38 -24.80
CA GLY A 101 25.61 9.09 -25.26
C GLY A 101 25.49 7.99 -24.20
N SER A 102 25.70 8.28 -22.92
CA SER A 102 25.48 7.31 -21.83
C SER A 102 23.99 7.04 -21.57
N THR A 103 23.64 5.77 -21.40
CA THR A 103 22.31 5.30 -20.95
C THR A 103 22.07 5.70 -19.49
N CYS A 104 20.82 6.00 -19.17
CA CYS A 104 20.42 6.34 -17.81
C CYS A 104 20.55 5.14 -16.86
N THR A 105 21.38 5.27 -15.83
CA THR A 105 21.44 4.32 -14.72
C THR A 105 20.63 4.85 -13.55
N ALA A 106 19.68 4.05 -13.08
CA ALA A 106 18.93 4.26 -11.85
C ALA A 106 19.49 3.39 -10.71
N TYR A 107 19.03 3.64 -9.49
CA TYR A 107 19.44 2.90 -8.31
C TYR A 107 18.23 2.28 -7.59
N PRO A 108 17.69 1.16 -8.11
CA PRO A 108 16.71 0.38 -7.36
C PRO A 108 17.28 -0.02 -5.99
N TYR A 109 16.42 -0.03 -4.98
CA TYR A 109 16.76 -0.51 -3.66
C TYR A 109 15.76 -1.57 -3.18
N ASN A 110 16.27 -2.50 -2.39
CA ASN A 110 15.48 -3.48 -1.68
C ASN A 110 14.96 -2.88 -0.37
N PRO A 111 13.63 -2.77 -0.19
CA PRO A 111 13.05 -2.11 0.97
C PRO A 111 13.20 -2.86 2.29
N VAL A 112 13.56 -4.14 2.26
CA VAL A 112 13.74 -4.98 3.44
C VAL A 112 15.18 -4.95 3.93
N THR A 113 16.13 -5.08 3.01
CA THR A 113 17.56 -5.17 3.34
C THR A 113 18.28 -3.81 3.31
N GLY A 114 17.68 -2.80 2.66
CA GLY A 114 18.32 -1.52 2.40
C GLY A 114 19.40 -1.57 1.32
N ALA A 115 19.68 -2.74 0.73
CA ALA A 115 20.65 -2.88 -0.33
C ALA A 115 20.18 -2.20 -1.61
N CYS A 116 21.11 -1.70 -2.41
CA CYS A 116 20.84 -1.09 -3.70
C CYS A 116 21.92 -1.45 -4.70
N ALA A 117 21.60 -1.30 -5.98
CA ALA A 117 22.52 -1.57 -7.08
C ALA A 117 22.21 -0.65 -8.25
N ALA A 118 23.18 -0.46 -9.12
CA ALA A 118 22.96 0.17 -10.41
C ALA A 118 22.03 -0.71 -11.27
N GLY A 119 21.10 -0.06 -11.98
CA GLY A 119 20.18 -0.72 -12.90
C GLY A 119 19.74 0.21 -14.01
N ASP A 120 19.81 -0.27 -15.25
CA ASP A 120 19.39 0.51 -16.41
C ASP A 120 17.86 0.60 -16.46
N LEU A 121 17.36 1.74 -16.96
CA LEU A 121 15.93 1.91 -17.21
C LEU A 121 15.49 1.13 -18.46
N VAL A 122 14.34 0.48 -18.36
CA VAL A 122 13.76 -0.31 -19.45
C VAL A 122 12.28 -0.02 -19.60
N HIS A 123 11.79 -0.17 -20.83
CA HIS A 123 10.37 -0.25 -21.07
C HIS A 123 9.83 -1.60 -20.59
N THR A 124 8.69 -1.56 -19.91
CA THR A 124 8.04 -2.75 -19.42
C THR A 124 6.51 -2.59 -19.49
N ARG A 125 5.80 -3.64 -19.10
CA ARG A 125 4.34 -3.66 -19.09
C ARG A 125 3.84 -4.30 -17.80
N LEU A 126 2.80 -3.71 -17.22
CA LEU A 126 1.95 -4.35 -16.23
C LEU A 126 0.76 -4.99 -16.96
N VAL A 127 0.60 -6.30 -16.85
CA VAL A 127 -0.56 -7.02 -17.40
C VAL A 127 -1.57 -7.21 -16.27
N ALA A 128 -2.74 -6.57 -16.41
CA ALA A 128 -3.75 -6.51 -15.37
C ALA A 128 -5.16 -6.50 -15.99
N ASN A 129 -6.19 -6.27 -15.18
CA ASN A 129 -7.54 -5.99 -15.67
C ASN A 129 -7.91 -4.54 -15.37
N THR A 130 -8.83 -3.96 -16.14
CA THR A 130 -9.57 -2.75 -15.77
C THR A 130 -10.71 -3.11 -14.83
N THR A 131 -11.31 -2.13 -14.14
CA THR A 131 -12.46 -2.33 -13.27
C THR A 131 -13.41 -1.13 -13.27
N ASP A 132 -14.68 -1.40 -13.00
CA ASP A 132 -15.72 -0.42 -12.69
C ASP A 132 -15.82 -0.09 -11.18
N GLY A 133 -15.00 -0.75 -10.35
CA GLY A 133 -15.03 -0.64 -8.89
C GLY A 133 -15.83 -1.75 -8.20
N VAL A 134 -16.49 -2.62 -8.96
CA VAL A 134 -17.25 -3.77 -8.47
C VAL A 134 -16.61 -5.09 -8.90
N HIS A 135 -16.15 -5.18 -10.16
CA HIS A 135 -15.55 -6.38 -10.73
C HIS A 135 -14.57 -6.05 -11.87
N PRO A 136 -13.77 -7.02 -12.38
CA PRO A 136 -12.91 -6.80 -13.53
C PRO A 136 -13.74 -6.67 -14.82
N VAL A 137 -13.37 -5.73 -15.68
CA VAL A 137 -14.07 -5.45 -16.95
C VAL A 137 -13.31 -6.04 -18.15
N SER A 138 -12.07 -5.61 -18.40
CA SER A 138 -11.27 -6.07 -19.55
C SER A 138 -9.80 -6.24 -19.20
N GLN A 139 -9.06 -7.08 -19.92
CA GLN A 139 -7.61 -7.17 -19.72
C GLN A 139 -6.92 -5.93 -20.32
N VAL A 140 -5.88 -5.45 -19.67
CA VAL A 140 -5.08 -4.31 -20.11
C VAL A 140 -3.58 -4.57 -19.95
N SER A 141 -2.80 -4.08 -20.91
CA SER A 141 -1.34 -4.07 -20.87
C SER A 141 -0.86 -2.62 -20.72
N VAL A 142 -0.61 -2.20 -19.49
CA VAL A 142 -0.20 -0.83 -19.18
C VAL A 142 1.29 -0.65 -19.44
N ARG A 143 1.65 0.29 -20.32
CA ARG A 143 3.06 0.65 -20.56
C ARG A 143 3.65 1.32 -19.32
N ALA A 144 4.86 0.90 -18.95
CA ALA A 144 5.60 1.45 -17.84
C ALA A 144 7.12 1.46 -18.13
N ILE A 145 7.86 2.06 -17.22
CA ILE A 145 9.30 2.16 -17.13
C ILE A 145 9.69 1.53 -15.80
N ALA A 146 10.66 0.63 -15.81
CA ALA A 146 11.22 0.03 -14.61
C ALA A 146 12.75 0.08 -14.66
N ALA A 147 13.39 -0.07 -13.51
CA ALA A 147 14.83 -0.32 -13.45
C ALA A 147 15.11 -1.83 -13.47
N CYS A 148 16.05 -2.27 -14.30
CA CYS A 148 16.56 -3.65 -14.28
C CYS A 148 17.53 -3.83 -13.11
N ALA A 149 17.14 -4.66 -12.15
CA ALA A 149 17.93 -4.94 -10.96
C ALA A 149 18.70 -6.27 -11.08
N PRO A 150 19.90 -6.39 -10.49
CA PRO A 150 20.56 -7.67 -10.34
C PRO A 150 19.79 -8.57 -9.36
N SER A 151 19.88 -9.88 -9.55
CA SER A 151 19.21 -10.88 -8.69
C SER A 151 19.65 -10.82 -7.22
N SER A 152 20.82 -10.25 -6.91
CA SER A 152 21.28 -10.00 -5.55
C SER A 152 20.32 -9.11 -4.74
N LEU A 153 19.57 -8.22 -5.41
CA LEU A 153 18.56 -7.38 -4.78
C LEU A 153 17.26 -8.13 -4.42
N LEU A 154 17.09 -9.39 -4.79
CA LEU A 154 15.92 -10.19 -4.40
C LEU A 154 16.00 -10.77 -2.99
N LYS A 155 17.17 -10.63 -2.31
CA LYS A 155 17.37 -11.15 -0.96
C LYS A 155 16.27 -10.67 -0.01
N SER A 156 15.67 -11.58 0.75
CA SER A 156 14.60 -11.30 1.73
C SER A 156 13.26 -10.83 1.15
N LEU A 157 13.08 -10.83 -0.18
CA LEU A 157 11.76 -10.68 -0.80
C LEU A 157 11.01 -12.03 -0.83
N PRO A 158 9.67 -12.03 -1.00
CA PRO A 158 8.88 -13.25 -1.15
C PRO A 158 9.38 -14.15 -2.29
N ARG A 159 9.17 -15.46 -2.16
CA ARG A 159 9.45 -16.39 -3.26
C ARG A 159 8.55 -16.06 -4.46
N GLY A 160 9.12 -16.08 -5.66
CA GLY A 160 8.41 -15.70 -6.89
C GLY A 160 8.39 -14.19 -7.17
N ALA A 161 8.78 -13.34 -6.21
CA ALA A 161 8.94 -11.92 -6.46
C ALA A 161 10.21 -11.67 -7.30
N SER A 162 10.05 -10.95 -8.41
CA SER A 162 11.15 -10.54 -9.29
C SER A 162 11.59 -9.09 -9.01
N GLY A 163 10.91 -8.37 -8.12
CA GLY A 163 11.30 -7.03 -7.70
C GLY A 163 10.25 -6.31 -6.87
N VAL A 164 10.14 -4.99 -7.08
CA VAL A 164 9.30 -4.09 -6.27
C VAL A 164 8.49 -3.14 -7.15
N ALA A 165 7.21 -2.99 -6.82
CA ALA A 165 6.33 -1.96 -7.32
C ALA A 165 6.30 -0.81 -6.32
N GLY A 166 7.11 0.23 -6.57
CA GLY A 166 7.07 1.46 -5.81
C GLY A 166 5.78 2.23 -6.04
N LEU A 167 5.06 2.56 -4.97
CA LEU A 167 3.79 3.30 -4.99
C LEU A 167 3.88 4.67 -4.30
N ALA A 168 5.09 5.22 -4.15
CA ALA A 168 5.32 6.54 -3.56
C ALA A 168 4.75 7.69 -4.41
N GLY A 169 4.78 8.91 -3.87
CA GLY A 169 4.42 10.12 -4.60
C GLY A 169 5.54 10.61 -5.55
N SER A 170 6.01 9.74 -6.46
CA SER A 170 7.03 10.05 -7.48
C SER A 170 6.51 9.79 -8.89
N ASP A 171 7.12 10.44 -9.89
CA ASP A 171 6.66 10.36 -11.29
C ASP A 171 6.91 9.00 -11.95
N LEU A 172 7.85 8.21 -11.43
CA LEU A 172 8.15 6.85 -11.91
C LEU A 172 7.66 5.75 -10.94
N ALA A 173 6.88 6.10 -9.93
CA ALA A 173 6.11 5.11 -9.17
C ALA A 173 4.94 4.57 -10.02
N LEU A 174 4.52 3.35 -9.73
CA LEU A 174 3.47 2.66 -10.50
C LEU A 174 2.16 3.47 -10.63
N PRO A 175 1.64 4.16 -9.59
CA PRO A 175 0.40 4.94 -9.72
C PRO A 175 0.50 6.06 -10.75
N ALA A 176 1.62 6.80 -10.76
CA ALA A 176 1.84 7.91 -11.69
C ALA A 176 1.97 7.40 -13.14
N GLN A 177 2.66 6.28 -13.32
CA GLN A 177 2.82 5.65 -14.63
C GLN A 177 1.50 5.11 -15.18
N VAL A 178 0.69 4.45 -14.34
CA VAL A 178 -0.66 4.00 -14.73
C VAL A 178 -1.56 5.19 -15.07
N ALA A 179 -1.54 6.24 -14.25
CA ALA A 179 -2.33 7.45 -14.48
C ALA A 179 -2.04 8.06 -15.86
N SER A 180 -0.76 8.21 -16.21
CA SER A 180 -0.34 8.73 -17.51
C SER A 180 -0.69 7.77 -18.66
N ALA A 181 -0.38 6.47 -18.52
CA ALA A 181 -0.55 5.50 -19.61
C ALA A 181 -2.01 5.11 -19.88
N GLN A 182 -2.90 5.24 -18.89
CA GLN A 182 -4.33 4.92 -19.00
C GLN A 182 -5.23 6.15 -19.00
N ASN A 183 -4.68 7.37 -18.92
CA ASN A 183 -5.46 8.61 -18.82
C ASN A 183 -6.49 8.57 -17.68
N VAL A 184 -6.05 8.09 -16.51
CA VAL A 184 -6.83 8.05 -15.26
C VAL A 184 -6.22 8.98 -14.22
N SER A 185 -6.90 9.18 -13.09
CA SER A 185 -6.41 10.07 -12.04
C SER A 185 -5.12 9.52 -11.40
N ASN A 186 -4.17 10.40 -11.05
CA ASN A 186 -2.99 10.03 -10.25
C ASN A 186 -3.39 9.81 -8.79
N LYS A 187 -4.01 8.66 -8.55
CA LYS A 187 -4.41 8.16 -7.24
C LYS A 187 -4.58 6.66 -7.28
N PHE A 188 -4.51 6.01 -6.12
CA PHE A 188 -4.76 4.58 -6.02
C PHE A 188 -5.48 4.20 -4.74
N LEU A 189 -6.25 3.11 -4.81
CA LEU A 189 -6.88 2.44 -3.69
C LEU A 189 -6.05 1.22 -3.30
N LEU A 190 -5.90 0.98 -2.00
CA LEU A 190 -5.24 -0.20 -1.45
C LEU A 190 -6.09 -0.77 -0.32
N CYS A 191 -6.44 -2.04 -0.43
CA CYS A 191 -7.14 -2.81 0.59
C CYS A 191 -6.35 -4.11 0.82
N LEU A 192 -5.50 -4.12 1.86
CA LEU A 192 -4.62 -5.25 2.12
C LEU A 192 -5.40 -6.43 2.76
N PRO A 193 -5.16 -7.67 2.32
CA PRO A 193 -5.80 -8.83 2.94
C PRO A 193 -5.18 -9.10 4.30
N ARG A 194 -5.95 -9.70 5.22
CA ARG A 194 -5.43 -10.11 6.53
C ARG A 194 -4.50 -11.32 6.41
N GLY A 195 -4.78 -12.18 5.44
CA GLY A 195 -4.15 -13.49 5.31
C GLY A 195 -4.66 -14.46 6.38
N GLY A 196 -4.30 -15.74 6.24
CA GLY A 196 -4.71 -16.81 7.17
C GLY A 196 -5.69 -17.84 6.58
N PHE A 197 -6.23 -17.58 5.39
CA PHE A 197 -6.93 -18.56 4.56
C PHE A 197 -6.28 -18.62 3.18
N SER A 198 -6.16 -19.82 2.61
CA SER A 198 -5.72 -19.98 1.22
C SER A 198 -6.66 -19.20 0.30
N GLY A 199 -6.15 -18.22 -0.44
CA GLY A 199 -6.94 -17.44 -1.39
C GLY A 199 -7.49 -16.09 -0.89
N ASP A 200 -7.20 -15.65 0.35
CA ASP A 200 -7.55 -14.28 0.79
C ASP A 200 -6.76 -13.24 -0.02
N THR A 201 -7.44 -12.61 -0.98
CA THR A 201 -6.83 -11.76 -2.00
C THR A 201 -7.29 -10.32 -1.79
N GLY A 202 -6.37 -9.45 -1.40
CA GLY A 202 -6.63 -8.02 -1.31
C GLY A 202 -6.67 -7.34 -2.68
N VAL A 203 -6.75 -6.02 -2.65
CA VAL A 203 -7.05 -5.23 -3.86
C VAL A 203 -6.17 -4.01 -3.94
N ALA A 204 -5.63 -3.75 -5.13
CA ALA A 204 -5.11 -2.45 -5.54
C ALA A 204 -5.88 -1.96 -6.78
N ILE A 205 -6.34 -0.71 -6.77
CA ILE A 205 -6.96 -0.06 -7.93
C ILE A 205 -6.21 1.23 -8.24
N PHE A 206 -5.61 1.32 -9.42
CA PHE A 206 -4.86 2.49 -9.89
C PHE A 206 -5.74 3.32 -10.82
N GLY A 207 -5.98 4.59 -10.49
CA GLY A 207 -6.87 5.48 -11.23
C GLY A 207 -8.08 5.98 -10.45
N GLY A 208 -8.34 5.40 -9.26
CA GLY A 208 -9.52 5.72 -8.44
C GLY A 208 -10.74 4.87 -8.79
N GLY A 209 -11.92 5.45 -8.60
CA GLY A 209 -13.20 4.79 -8.82
C GLY A 209 -13.88 4.39 -7.53
N GLN A 210 -14.97 3.63 -7.65
CA GLN A 210 -15.68 3.06 -6.51
C GLN A 210 -14.93 1.85 -5.95
N PHE A 211 -15.30 1.43 -4.75
CA PHE A 211 -14.83 0.18 -4.17
C PHE A 211 -15.98 -0.52 -3.47
N GLN A 212 -16.44 -1.63 -4.07
CA GLN A 212 -17.49 -2.47 -3.51
C GLN A 212 -16.97 -3.88 -3.25
N VAL A 213 -17.57 -4.54 -2.26
CA VAL A 213 -17.26 -5.95 -1.92
C VAL A 213 -18.54 -6.78 -1.96
N THR A 214 -18.42 -8.05 -2.32
CA THR A 214 -19.57 -8.96 -2.51
C THR A 214 -20.39 -9.18 -1.24
N ALA A 215 -19.75 -9.09 -0.07
CA ALA A 215 -20.44 -9.24 1.21
C ALA A 215 -21.39 -8.07 1.53
N GLN A 216 -21.30 -6.95 0.80
CA GLN A 216 -22.21 -5.79 0.93
C GLN A 216 -22.52 -5.19 -0.46
N PRO A 217 -23.33 -5.86 -1.28
CA PRO A 217 -23.64 -5.40 -2.64
C PRO A 217 -24.25 -3.99 -2.64
N GLY A 218 -23.81 -3.13 -3.57
CA GLY A 218 -24.32 -1.77 -3.73
C GLY A 218 -23.71 -0.73 -2.78
N ARG A 219 -22.89 -1.14 -1.80
CA ARG A 219 -22.21 -0.22 -0.88
C ARG A 219 -20.83 0.16 -1.42
N ASP A 220 -20.66 1.42 -1.80
CA ASP A 220 -19.38 2.00 -2.19
C ASP A 220 -18.63 2.58 -0.97
N PHE A 221 -17.62 1.86 -0.51
CA PHE A 221 -16.81 2.28 0.64
C PHE A 221 -15.99 3.55 0.38
N THR A 222 -15.81 3.97 -0.88
CA THR A 222 -15.09 5.23 -1.16
C THR A 222 -15.88 6.47 -0.75
N GLN A 223 -17.21 6.37 -0.62
CA GLN A 223 -18.06 7.45 -0.12
C GLN A 223 -17.95 7.65 1.40
N GLU A 224 -17.37 6.69 2.12
CA GLU A 224 -17.24 6.70 3.58
C GLU A 224 -15.84 7.08 4.07
N LEU A 225 -14.93 7.42 3.14
CA LEU A 225 -13.55 7.75 3.44
C LEU A 225 -13.44 9.00 4.31
N LEU A 226 -12.69 8.87 5.41
CA LEU A 226 -12.18 10.02 6.16
C LEU A 226 -10.86 10.48 5.54
N TYR A 227 -10.71 11.80 5.34
CA TYR A 227 -9.53 12.35 4.68
C TYR A 227 -8.62 13.12 5.63
N THR A 228 -7.33 12.84 5.55
CA THR A 228 -6.25 13.63 6.17
C THR A 228 -5.27 14.13 5.10
N PRO A 229 -4.67 15.33 5.23
CA PRO A 229 -3.73 15.84 4.24
C PRO A 229 -2.46 14.98 4.12
N LEU A 230 -2.04 14.71 2.89
CA LEU A 230 -0.69 14.20 2.61
C LEU A 230 0.29 15.37 2.67
N VAL A 231 1.40 15.15 3.37
CA VAL A 231 2.43 16.15 3.60
C VAL A 231 3.62 15.86 2.68
N THR A 232 3.88 16.74 1.72
CA THR A 232 5.13 16.70 0.96
C THR A 232 6.23 17.33 1.80
N LYS A 233 7.30 16.59 2.08
CA LYS A 233 8.49 17.10 2.77
C LYS A 233 9.62 17.28 1.76
N GLN A 234 10.07 18.52 1.54
CA GLN A 234 11.22 18.79 0.68
C GLN A 234 12.47 18.09 1.22
N GLY A 235 13.28 17.52 0.32
CA GLY A 235 14.52 16.81 0.70
C GLY A 235 14.32 15.45 1.39
N MET A 236 13.08 15.00 1.57
CA MET A 236 12.77 13.69 2.14
C MET A 236 12.36 12.69 1.05
N PRO A 237 12.47 11.36 1.29
CA PRO A 237 11.95 10.34 0.39
C PRO A 237 10.47 10.59 0.08
N PRO A 238 9.94 10.22 -1.12
CA PRO A 238 8.60 10.58 -1.59
C PRO A 238 7.47 9.75 -0.96
N ALA A 239 7.67 9.30 0.28
CA ALA A 239 6.71 8.49 1.00
C ALA A 239 5.41 9.25 1.31
N HIS A 240 4.36 8.50 1.66
CA HIS A 240 3.07 9.07 2.05
C HIS A 240 3.08 9.52 3.51
N TYR A 241 3.55 10.75 3.75
CA TYR A 241 3.52 11.33 5.09
C TYR A 241 2.15 11.91 5.41
N VAL A 242 1.72 11.73 6.65
CA VAL A 242 0.55 12.42 7.23
C VAL A 242 0.96 13.07 8.54
N SER A 243 0.27 14.14 8.91
CA SER A 243 0.46 14.72 10.24
C SER A 243 -0.17 13.82 11.29
N ILE A 244 0.48 13.67 12.43
CA ILE A 244 -0.06 12.98 13.61
C ILE A 244 0.03 13.91 14.81
N GLN A 245 -1.01 13.93 15.63
CA GLN A 245 -1.10 14.73 16.85
C GLN A 245 -0.83 13.88 18.08
N SER A 246 -1.49 12.72 18.16
CA SER A 246 -1.39 11.80 19.29
C SER A 246 -1.70 10.36 18.91
N ILE A 247 -1.21 9.46 19.75
CA ILE A 247 -1.69 8.08 19.86
C ILE A 247 -2.42 7.97 21.18
N ALA A 248 -3.68 7.55 21.16
CA ALA A 248 -4.47 7.34 22.35
C ALA A 248 -4.69 5.84 22.61
N VAL A 249 -4.64 5.46 23.87
CA VAL A 249 -5.17 4.18 24.37
C VAL A 249 -6.39 4.54 25.21
N GLU A 250 -7.58 4.23 24.71
CA GLU A 250 -8.84 4.73 25.29
C GLU A 250 -8.76 6.26 25.51
N ASN A 251 -8.91 6.71 26.76
CA ASN A 251 -8.86 8.11 27.14
C ASN A 251 -7.43 8.65 27.39
N THR A 252 -6.41 7.78 27.41
CA THR A 252 -5.02 8.19 27.70
C THR A 252 -4.31 8.58 26.41
N ARG A 253 -4.01 9.87 26.23
CA ARG A 253 -3.34 10.40 25.03
C ARG A 253 -1.82 10.53 25.23
N VAL A 254 -1.07 10.02 24.26
CA VAL A 254 0.38 10.17 24.14
C VAL A 254 0.66 11.09 22.95
N ARG A 255 1.35 12.21 23.20
CA ARG A 255 1.70 13.16 22.14
C ARG A 255 2.71 12.53 21.18
N ALA A 256 2.49 12.67 19.88
CA ALA A 256 3.39 12.16 18.84
C ALA A 256 3.80 13.29 17.89
N THR A 257 5.04 13.76 17.99
CA THR A 257 5.58 14.85 17.15
C THR A 257 6.54 14.29 16.08
N GLY A 258 6.44 14.74 14.82
CA GLY A 258 7.32 14.28 13.73
C GLY A 258 6.60 13.64 12.53
N GLY A 259 5.27 13.54 12.59
CA GLY A 259 4.46 12.97 11.51
C GLY A 259 4.44 11.45 11.51
N ALA A 260 3.61 10.88 10.65
CA ALA A 260 3.51 9.45 10.41
C ALA A 260 3.73 9.14 8.92
N VAL A 261 4.18 7.93 8.60
CA VAL A 261 4.32 7.43 7.22
C VAL A 261 3.52 6.15 7.09
N VAL A 262 2.78 6.00 5.99
CA VAL A 262 2.07 4.76 5.65
C VAL A 262 3.01 3.86 4.85
N CYS A 263 3.36 2.69 5.39
CA CYS A 263 4.50 1.91 4.93
C CYS A 263 4.21 0.40 4.89
N THR A 264 4.26 -0.20 3.69
CA THR A 264 4.14 -1.66 3.51
C THR A 264 5.46 -2.43 3.70
N LYS A 265 6.59 -1.73 3.86
CA LYS A 265 7.90 -2.37 4.10
C LYS A 265 8.02 -2.99 5.48
N VAL A 266 7.28 -2.43 6.44
CA VAL A 266 7.28 -2.90 7.83
C VAL A 266 5.96 -3.64 8.09
N PRO A 267 6.00 -4.90 8.55
CA PRO A 267 4.78 -5.68 8.73
C PRO A 267 3.92 -5.14 9.88
N PHE A 268 4.54 -4.54 10.89
CA PHE A 268 3.87 -3.99 12.06
C PHE A 268 4.22 -2.52 12.24
N THR A 269 3.34 -1.77 12.89
CA THR A 269 3.57 -0.36 13.17
C THR A 269 4.78 -0.18 14.07
N LEU A 270 5.72 0.65 13.62
CA LEU A 270 6.90 1.02 14.38
C LEU A 270 6.73 2.41 14.98
N LEU A 271 7.06 2.56 16.25
CA LEU A 271 6.99 3.83 16.97
C LEU A 271 8.37 4.28 17.40
N ARG A 272 8.65 5.58 17.25
CA ARG A 272 9.89 6.19 17.74
C ARG A 272 9.98 6.02 19.27
N PRO A 273 11.17 5.81 19.88
CA PRO A 273 11.25 5.42 21.29
C PRO A 273 10.54 6.33 22.30
N ASP A 274 10.48 7.64 22.05
CA ASP A 274 9.77 8.63 22.87
C ASP A 274 8.24 8.49 22.82
N VAL A 275 7.70 7.92 21.75
CA VAL A 275 6.26 7.62 21.61
C VAL A 275 5.97 6.19 22.06
N TYR A 276 6.84 5.23 21.72
CA TYR A 276 6.66 3.81 22.00
C TYR A 276 6.49 3.51 23.51
N ARG A 277 7.41 4.01 24.34
CA ARG A 277 7.42 3.69 25.79
C ARG A 277 6.14 4.15 26.50
N PRO A 278 5.72 5.43 26.41
CA PRO A 278 4.49 5.87 27.06
C PRO A 278 3.23 5.21 26.46
N PHE A 279 3.21 4.93 25.15
CA PHE A 279 2.11 4.20 24.51
C PHE A 279 1.95 2.78 25.09
N VAL A 280 3.04 2.01 25.13
CA VAL A 280 3.03 0.64 25.67
C VAL A 280 2.65 0.61 27.15
N TYR A 281 3.09 1.60 27.92
CA TYR A 281 2.71 1.75 29.32
C TYR A 281 1.21 2.05 29.47
N ALA A 282 0.67 2.98 28.67
CA ALA A 282 -0.75 3.30 28.67
C ALA A 282 -1.60 2.07 28.31
N PHE A 283 -1.19 1.31 27.28
CA PHE A 283 -1.86 0.08 26.88
C PHE A 283 -1.91 -0.96 28.01
N ALA A 284 -0.77 -1.24 28.65
CA ALA A 284 -0.70 -2.22 29.73
C ALA A 284 -1.57 -1.82 30.94
N ARG A 285 -1.58 -0.52 31.29
CA ARG A 285 -2.43 0.00 32.37
C ARG A 285 -3.91 -0.12 32.04
N ALA A 286 -4.32 0.25 30.83
CA ALA A 286 -5.70 0.16 30.40
C ALA A 286 -6.19 -1.30 30.38
N LEU A 287 -5.38 -2.23 29.89
CA LEU A 287 -5.71 -3.65 29.88
C LEU A 287 -5.83 -4.24 31.30
N THR A 288 -4.96 -3.82 32.23
CA THR A 288 -5.05 -4.22 33.64
C THR A 288 -6.34 -3.69 34.29
N ALA A 289 -6.72 -2.43 33.99
CA ALA A 289 -7.94 -1.83 34.51
C ALA A 289 -9.20 -2.53 34.00
N GLN A 290 -9.22 -3.01 32.75
CA GLN A 290 -10.33 -3.81 32.22
C GLN A 290 -10.56 -5.08 33.04
N GLY A 291 -9.49 -5.77 33.45
CA GLY A 291 -9.59 -6.94 34.35
C GLY A 291 -10.17 -6.58 35.72
N ALA A 292 -9.75 -5.44 36.29
CA ALA A 292 -10.25 -4.97 37.58
C ALA A 292 -11.75 -4.58 37.55
N GLN A 293 -12.29 -4.27 36.37
CA GLN A 293 -13.70 -3.92 36.15
C GLN A 293 -14.59 -5.14 35.84
N GLY A 294 -14.11 -6.36 36.14
CA GLY A 294 -14.84 -7.61 35.91
C GLY A 294 -14.59 -8.24 34.53
N GLY A 295 -13.67 -7.70 33.74
CA GLY A 295 -13.20 -8.32 32.51
C GLY A 295 -12.20 -9.47 32.74
N PRO A 296 -11.82 -10.19 31.67
CA PRO A 296 -10.76 -11.18 31.75
C PRO A 296 -9.43 -10.57 32.20
N VAL A 297 -8.72 -11.26 33.09
CA VAL A 297 -7.40 -10.82 33.56
C VAL A 297 -6.33 -11.30 32.59
N ALA A 298 -5.76 -10.38 31.81
CA ALA A 298 -4.70 -10.68 30.87
C ALA A 298 -3.42 -11.12 31.59
N ARG A 299 -2.94 -12.34 31.30
CA ARG A 299 -1.71 -12.90 31.87
C ARG A 299 -0.53 -12.62 30.95
N ARG A 300 0.40 -11.78 31.41
CA ARG A 300 1.64 -11.49 30.69
C ARG A 300 2.51 -12.74 30.56
N VAL A 301 3.14 -12.91 29.40
CA VAL A 301 4.13 -13.98 29.15
C VAL A 301 5.47 -13.38 28.70
N LYS A 302 6.47 -14.25 28.48
CA LYS A 302 7.79 -13.83 27.97
C LYS A 302 7.60 -13.08 26.63
N PRO A 303 8.20 -11.88 26.47
CA PRO A 303 8.20 -11.16 25.21
C PRO A 303 8.73 -12.01 24.05
N VAL A 304 8.19 -11.79 22.86
CA VAL A 304 8.65 -12.43 21.62
C VAL A 304 9.09 -11.31 20.67
N PRO A 305 10.39 -11.19 20.34
CA PRO A 305 10.87 -10.15 19.45
C PRO A 305 10.09 -10.12 18.11
N PRO A 306 9.80 -8.92 17.56
CA PRO A 306 10.19 -7.59 18.05
C PRO A 306 9.27 -7.01 19.14
N PHE A 307 8.33 -7.78 19.69
CA PHE A 307 7.30 -7.29 20.61
C PHE A 307 7.70 -7.40 22.08
N GLU A 308 7.52 -6.30 22.82
CA GLU A 308 7.84 -6.21 24.26
C GLU A 308 6.64 -6.48 25.19
N ARG A 309 5.43 -6.62 24.62
CA ARG A 309 4.20 -6.91 25.36
C ARG A 309 3.47 -8.08 24.72
N CYS A 310 3.52 -9.22 25.39
CA CYS A 310 2.84 -10.44 25.00
C CYS A 310 2.09 -11.04 26.19
N TYR A 311 1.00 -11.73 25.89
CA TYR A 311 0.08 -12.33 26.84
C TYR A 311 -0.24 -13.77 26.43
N ASP A 312 -0.68 -14.59 27.39
CA ASP A 312 -1.28 -15.88 27.07
C ASP A 312 -2.60 -15.63 26.35
N ALA A 313 -2.71 -16.13 25.12
CA ALA A 313 -3.90 -15.93 24.28
C ALA A 313 -5.19 -16.41 24.99
N ARG A 314 -5.11 -17.45 25.83
CA ARG A 314 -6.26 -17.99 26.59
C ARG A 314 -6.74 -17.07 27.70
N SER A 315 -5.92 -16.10 28.12
CA SER A 315 -6.27 -15.10 29.13
C SER A 315 -6.92 -13.86 28.54
N LEU A 316 -6.95 -13.73 27.21
CA LEU A 316 -7.60 -12.64 26.49
C LEU A 316 -8.94 -13.16 25.96
N ALA A 317 -10.05 -12.50 26.28
CA ALA A 317 -11.32 -12.83 25.64
C ALA A 317 -11.29 -12.46 24.15
N ASN A 318 -12.04 -13.21 23.33
CA ASN A 318 -12.23 -12.91 21.92
C ASN A 318 -13.61 -12.30 21.68
N THR A 319 -13.67 -11.37 20.73
CA THR A 319 -14.89 -10.71 20.27
C THR A 319 -14.95 -10.77 18.73
N ARG A 320 -16.06 -10.32 18.14
CA ARG A 320 -16.17 -10.16 16.68
C ARG A 320 -15.15 -9.19 16.08
N ILE A 321 -14.59 -8.31 16.92
CA ILE A 321 -13.57 -7.32 16.54
C ILE A 321 -12.18 -7.68 17.12
N GLY A 322 -11.94 -8.97 17.33
CA GLY A 322 -10.67 -9.53 17.79
C GLY A 322 -10.58 -9.62 19.31
N TYR A 323 -9.36 -9.73 19.84
CA TYR A 323 -9.14 -9.76 21.29
C TYR A 323 -9.79 -8.55 21.98
N LEU A 324 -10.46 -8.80 23.11
CA LEU A 324 -10.99 -7.76 23.99
C LEU A 324 -9.80 -7.09 24.70
N VAL A 325 -9.31 -6.02 24.08
CA VAL A 325 -8.20 -5.21 24.57
C VAL A 325 -8.53 -3.72 24.40
N PRO A 326 -7.79 -2.81 25.06
CA PRO A 326 -7.98 -1.39 24.88
C PRO A 326 -7.87 -0.96 23.40
N GLY A 327 -8.81 -0.14 22.96
CA GLY A 327 -8.79 0.49 21.64
C GLY A 327 -7.61 1.46 21.51
N VAL A 328 -7.00 1.48 20.32
CA VAL A 328 -5.90 2.39 19.99
C VAL A 328 -6.34 3.35 18.90
N THR A 329 -6.14 4.65 19.10
CA THR A 329 -6.55 5.69 18.14
C THR A 329 -5.37 6.54 17.73
N LEU A 330 -5.09 6.63 16.43
CA LEU A 330 -4.18 7.62 15.86
C LEU A 330 -5.00 8.86 15.49
N THR A 331 -4.73 10.00 16.13
CA THR A 331 -5.34 11.28 15.76
C THR A 331 -4.46 11.95 14.71
N LEU A 332 -4.93 11.94 13.46
CA LEU A 332 -4.24 12.45 12.28
C LEU A 332 -4.57 13.93 12.02
N GLY A 333 -3.84 14.54 11.09
CA GLY A 333 -4.08 15.91 10.63
C GLY A 333 -5.55 16.13 10.21
N GLY A 334 -6.11 17.30 10.51
CA GLY A 334 -7.53 17.58 10.29
C GLY A 334 -8.47 16.92 11.31
N GLY A 335 -7.94 16.46 12.45
CA GLY A 335 -8.71 15.93 13.58
C GLY A 335 -9.36 14.57 13.29
N LYS A 336 -8.86 13.82 12.31
CA LYS A 336 -9.43 12.53 11.91
C LYS A 336 -8.81 11.40 12.72
N ASN A 337 -9.66 10.49 13.20
CA ASN A 337 -9.24 9.40 14.05
C ASN A 337 -9.18 8.09 13.24
N TRP A 338 -8.00 7.47 13.22
CA TRP A 338 -7.84 6.09 12.76
C TRP A 338 -7.84 5.18 14.00
N THR A 339 -8.98 4.53 14.23
CA THR A 339 -9.21 3.68 15.41
C THR A 339 -8.94 2.22 15.08
N MET A 340 -8.28 1.54 16.00
CA MET A 340 -7.87 0.14 15.93
C MET A 340 -8.41 -0.62 17.14
N ASN A 341 -8.98 -1.78 16.86
CA ASN A 341 -9.44 -2.76 17.84
C ASN A 341 -8.48 -3.97 17.90
N GLY A 342 -8.85 -5.01 18.64
CA GLY A 342 -8.05 -6.23 18.79
C GLY A 342 -7.63 -6.88 17.48
N LEU A 343 -8.41 -6.77 16.40
CA LEU A 343 -8.00 -7.28 15.07
C LEU A 343 -6.75 -6.56 14.53
N SER A 344 -6.52 -5.30 14.88
CA SER A 344 -5.43 -4.48 14.33
C SER A 344 -4.33 -4.16 15.35
N SER A 345 -4.60 -4.37 16.64
CA SER A 345 -3.67 -4.09 17.73
C SER A 345 -3.03 -5.34 18.34
N MET A 346 -3.57 -6.54 18.11
CA MET A 346 -3.04 -7.78 18.68
C MET A 346 -2.77 -8.82 17.59
N VAL A 347 -1.64 -9.51 17.70
CA VAL A 347 -1.20 -10.52 16.73
C VAL A 347 -0.82 -11.82 17.44
N ASP A 348 -1.28 -12.95 16.91
CA ASP A 348 -0.83 -14.27 17.33
C ASP A 348 0.54 -14.56 16.70
N ILE A 349 1.58 -14.63 17.52
CA ILE A 349 2.97 -14.83 17.04
C ILE A 349 3.37 -16.29 17.04
N LYS A 350 2.82 -17.06 17.98
CA LYS A 350 3.00 -18.51 18.08
C LYS A 350 1.82 -19.09 18.87
N PRO A 351 1.59 -20.41 18.82
CA PRO A 351 0.48 -21.04 19.54
C PRO A 351 0.43 -20.60 21.02
N GLY A 352 -0.73 -20.11 21.44
CA GLY A 352 -0.99 -19.66 22.82
C GLY A 352 -0.37 -18.31 23.22
N THR A 353 0.31 -17.59 22.32
CA THR A 353 0.93 -16.28 22.62
C THR A 353 0.45 -15.20 21.66
N ALA A 354 -0.25 -14.20 22.21
CA ALA A 354 -0.67 -13.00 21.49
C ALA A 354 0.14 -11.78 21.97
N CYS A 355 0.61 -10.95 21.04
CA CYS A 355 1.42 -9.77 21.33
C CYS A 355 0.75 -8.49 20.83
N LEU A 356 1.00 -7.37 21.53
CA LEU A 356 0.65 -6.03 21.06
C LEU A 356 1.43 -5.75 19.77
N ALA A 357 0.73 -5.57 18.66
CA ALA A 357 1.24 -5.48 17.30
C ALA A 357 1.92 -4.12 16.96
N PHE A 358 2.65 -3.57 17.93
CA PHE A 358 3.44 -2.36 17.83
C PHE A 358 4.86 -2.64 18.31
N ALA A 359 5.86 -2.24 17.53
CA ALA A 359 7.26 -2.42 17.89
C ALA A 359 7.98 -1.07 17.99
N ARG A 360 9.11 -1.10 18.69
CA ARG A 360 9.98 0.06 18.82
C ARG A 360 10.83 0.19 17.56
N MET A 361 11.01 1.41 17.05
CA MET A 361 12.02 1.67 16.01
C MET A 361 13.43 1.42 16.56
N GLU A 362 14.22 0.66 15.84
CA GLU A 362 15.64 0.47 16.10
C GLU A 362 16.49 1.51 15.37
N GLY A 363 17.69 1.80 15.87
CA GLY A 363 18.61 2.75 15.23
C GLY A 363 18.20 4.23 15.29
N VAL A 364 17.05 4.56 15.86
CA VAL A 364 16.52 5.93 15.95
C VAL A 364 16.49 6.40 17.40
N LYS A 365 16.98 7.62 17.67
CA LYS A 365 16.91 8.22 19.01
C LYS A 365 15.51 8.80 19.26
N GLY A 366 15.09 8.79 20.53
CA GLY A 366 13.85 9.48 20.93
C GLY A 366 13.92 10.97 20.60
N ARG A 367 12.81 11.54 20.12
CA ARG A 367 12.68 12.94 19.69
C ARG A 367 13.55 13.36 18.50
N ASP A 368 14.13 12.39 17.78
CA ASP A 368 14.74 12.66 16.48
C ASP A 368 13.64 13.05 15.47
N LEU A 369 13.62 14.32 15.09
CA LEU A 369 12.61 14.88 14.18
C LEU A 369 12.91 14.61 12.70
N ALA A 370 14.11 14.10 12.38
CA ALA A 370 14.41 13.59 11.04
C ALA A 370 13.68 12.28 10.76
N ALA A 371 13.44 11.48 11.81
CA ALA A 371 12.64 10.27 11.75
C ALA A 371 11.14 10.55 12.02
N PRO A 372 10.22 9.84 11.34
CA PRO A 372 8.81 9.93 11.67
C PRO A 372 8.54 9.39 13.07
N ALA A 373 7.50 9.91 13.72
CA ALA A 373 7.06 9.39 15.02
C ALA A 373 6.46 7.99 14.91
N VAL A 374 5.80 7.72 13.76
CA VAL A 374 5.03 6.50 13.50
C VAL A 374 5.28 6.04 12.06
N LEU A 375 5.64 4.77 11.89
CA LEU A 375 5.51 4.07 10.61
C LEU A 375 4.30 3.14 10.72
N ILE A 376 3.20 3.46 10.05
CA ILE A 376 1.99 2.65 10.03
C ILE A 376 2.26 1.44 9.13
N GLY A 377 2.33 0.26 9.73
CA GLY A 377 2.73 -0.98 9.07
C GLY A 377 1.57 -1.75 8.44
N GLY A 378 1.94 -2.77 7.65
CA GLY A 378 1.04 -3.68 6.94
C GLY A 378 -0.16 -4.14 7.75
N PHE A 379 0.10 -4.76 8.90
CA PHE A 379 -0.91 -5.34 9.79
C PHE A 379 -2.00 -4.35 10.22
N GLN A 380 -1.66 -3.07 10.43
CA GLN A 380 -2.64 -2.04 10.79
C GLN A 380 -3.45 -1.53 9.57
N MET A 381 -2.95 -1.74 8.35
CA MET A 381 -3.62 -1.40 7.10
C MET A 381 -4.56 -2.52 6.61
N GLU A 382 -4.37 -3.77 7.05
CA GLU A 382 -5.20 -4.92 6.63
C GLU A 382 -6.68 -4.71 6.95
N ASN A 383 -7.58 -4.96 6.00
CA ASN A 383 -9.02 -4.68 6.11
C ASN A 383 -9.37 -3.20 6.38
N THR A 384 -8.49 -2.31 5.95
CA THR A 384 -8.74 -0.87 5.84
C THR A 384 -8.62 -0.49 4.37
N LEU A 385 -9.64 0.13 3.79
CA LEU A 385 -9.55 0.71 2.45
C LEU A 385 -8.83 2.05 2.58
N LEU A 386 -7.74 2.21 1.82
CA LEU A 386 -6.92 3.41 1.78
C LEU A 386 -6.99 4.02 0.38
N GLU A 387 -7.31 5.31 0.28
CA GLU A 387 -7.22 6.09 -0.97
C GLU A 387 -6.04 7.06 -0.88
N PHE A 388 -5.01 6.83 -1.67
CA PHE A 388 -3.90 7.74 -1.84
C PHE A 388 -4.21 8.65 -3.03
N ASP A 389 -4.66 9.88 -2.76
CA ASP A 389 -4.97 10.88 -3.79
C ASP A 389 -3.85 11.92 -3.93
N MET A 390 -2.94 11.71 -4.91
CA MET A 390 -1.76 12.56 -5.13
C MET A 390 -2.17 13.87 -5.77
N ALA A 391 -3.22 13.87 -6.59
CA ALA A 391 -3.76 15.06 -7.23
C ALA A 391 -4.35 16.04 -6.19
N LYS A 392 -5.10 15.53 -5.21
CA LYS A 392 -5.68 16.34 -4.12
C LYS A 392 -4.82 16.39 -2.85
N LYS A 393 -3.65 15.74 -2.87
CA LYS A 393 -2.69 15.68 -1.74
C LYS A 393 -3.36 15.26 -0.43
N ARG A 394 -4.09 14.15 -0.45
CA ARG A 394 -4.82 13.63 0.72
C ARG A 394 -4.83 12.10 0.76
N LEU A 395 -4.88 11.57 1.97
CA LEU A 395 -5.08 10.15 2.25
C LEU A 395 -6.50 9.96 2.79
N GLY A 396 -7.32 9.21 2.05
CA GLY A 396 -8.58 8.67 2.51
C GLY A 396 -8.38 7.35 3.23
N PHE A 397 -9.14 7.10 4.29
CA PHE A 397 -9.14 5.80 4.96
C PHE A 397 -10.52 5.47 5.53
N VAL A 398 -10.91 4.19 5.43
CA VAL A 398 -12.11 3.65 6.09
C VAL A 398 -11.84 2.20 6.51
N ARG A 399 -12.13 1.88 7.78
CA ARG A 399 -12.03 0.52 8.28
C ARG A 399 -13.24 -0.28 7.81
N LEU A 400 -13.00 -1.42 7.17
CA LEU A 400 -14.11 -2.30 6.78
C LEU A 400 -14.81 -2.88 8.03
N PRO A 401 -16.16 -2.99 8.03
CA PRO A 401 -16.89 -3.64 9.11
C PRO A 401 -16.44 -5.08 9.34
N PHE A 402 -16.52 -5.58 10.57
CA PHE A 402 -15.98 -6.90 10.95
C PHE A 402 -16.54 -8.11 10.16
N PHE A 403 -17.71 -7.95 9.54
CA PHE A 403 -18.38 -8.97 8.74
C PHE A 403 -17.99 -8.93 7.24
N THR A 404 -17.06 -8.05 6.86
CA THR A 404 -16.44 -8.05 5.54
C THR A 404 -14.92 -7.82 5.63
N GLN A 405 -14.22 -8.02 4.52
CA GLN A 405 -12.78 -7.93 4.42
C GLN A 405 -12.36 -7.59 2.99
N CYS A 406 -11.10 -7.19 2.81
CA CYS A 406 -10.57 -6.87 1.47
C CYS A 406 -10.68 -8.07 0.51
N GLY A 407 -10.55 -9.29 1.04
CA GLY A 407 -10.74 -10.55 0.33
C GLY A 407 -12.12 -10.79 -0.31
N HIS A 408 -13.12 -9.98 0.03
CA HIS A 408 -14.47 -10.10 -0.52
C HIS A 408 -14.68 -9.28 -1.80
N PHE A 409 -13.65 -8.68 -2.38
CA PHE A 409 -13.77 -8.06 -3.69
C PHE A 409 -14.03 -9.12 -4.77
N ASN A 410 -14.91 -8.82 -5.73
CA ASN A 410 -15.22 -9.76 -6.80
C ASN A 410 -14.12 -9.71 -7.88
N PHE A 411 -13.34 -10.78 -8.02
CA PHE A 411 -12.36 -10.93 -9.10
C PHE A 411 -12.88 -11.74 -10.31
N THR A 412 -14.17 -12.12 -10.31
CA THR A 412 -14.79 -12.87 -11.40
C THR A 412 -15.17 -11.92 -12.53
N LYS A 413 -14.70 -12.19 -13.75
CA LYS A 413 -15.20 -11.52 -14.95
C LYS A 413 -16.63 -11.98 -15.20
N THR A 414 -17.55 -11.05 -15.38
CA THR A 414 -18.86 -11.36 -15.93
C THR A 414 -18.63 -11.78 -17.37
N GLY A 415 -18.83 -13.07 -17.66
CA GLY A 415 -18.95 -13.52 -19.04
C GLY A 415 -20.14 -12.81 -19.66
N TYR A 416 -19.95 -12.20 -20.82
CA TYR A 416 -21.07 -11.70 -21.62
C TYR A 416 -21.95 -12.85 -22.09
#